data_AF-A0A840YIC1-F1
#
_entry.id   AF-A0A840YIC1-F1
#
_cell.length_a   1.000
_cell.length_b   1.000
_cell.length_c   1.000
_cell.angle_alpha   90.00
_cell.angle_beta   90.00
_cell.angle_gamma   90.00
#
_symmetry.space_group_name_H-M   'P 1'
#
loop_
_entity.id
_entity.type
_entity.pdbx_description
1 polymer ?
#
loop_
_entity_poly.entity_id
_entity_poly.type
_entity_poly.pdbx_seq_one_letter_code
_entity_poly.pdbx_strand_id
1 'polypeptide(L)'
;MTEAGKIILAAPRSGQGCVLFEVENQGEAVACSVSRAAIQDASGCRTGLPGALLAQFVHMQDRIMLAALQKLRSRSAVTGVLHIWSSDLEEEPMAPVQAAAPGVPS
;
A
#
# COMPACT_ATOMS: atom_id res chain seq x y z
N MET A 1 9.71 18.96 14.04
CA MET A 1 9.25 17.57 14.26
C MET A 1 8.12 17.36 13.28
N THR A 2 8.39 16.68 12.16
CA THR A 2 7.44 16.53 11.04
C THR A 2 6.33 15.59 11.50
N GLU A 3 5.09 16.09 11.58
CA GLU A 3 3.92 15.23 11.76
C GLU A 3 3.95 14.17 10.65
N ALA A 4 4.19 12.92 11.03
CA ALA A 4 4.00 11.80 10.12
C ALA A 4 2.52 11.82 9.72
N GLY A 5 2.25 12.06 8.43
CA GLY A 5 0.90 12.17 7.88
C GLY A 5 0.00 11.09 8.47
N LYS A 6 -0.97 11.52 9.27
CA LYS A 6 -1.88 10.62 9.95
C LYS A 6 -2.77 10.00 8.89
N ILE A 7 -2.52 8.75 8.52
CA ILE A 7 -3.36 8.10 7.52
C ILE A 7 -4.71 7.78 8.16
N ILE A 8 -5.73 8.53 7.77
CA ILE A 8 -7.11 8.24 8.13
C ILE A 8 -7.69 7.32 7.05
N LEU A 9 -7.88 6.06 7.41
CA LEU A 9 -8.69 5.14 6.60
C LEU A 9 -10.16 5.51 6.77
N ALA A 10 -10.65 6.40 5.91
CA ALA A 10 -12.07 6.69 5.84
C ALA A 10 -12.79 5.56 5.10
N ALA A 11 -13.60 4.80 5.85
CA ALA A 11 -14.63 3.87 5.37
C ALA A 11 -14.23 3.03 4.12
N PRO A 12 -13.32 2.02 4.27
CA PRO A 12 -13.02 1.12 3.17
C PRO A 12 -14.31 0.45 2.69
N ARG A 13 -14.60 0.60 1.40
CA ARG A 13 -15.83 0.11 0.78
C ARG A 13 -15.54 -0.81 -0.38
N SER A 14 -16.31 -1.89 -0.47
CA SER A 14 -16.28 -2.79 -1.61
C SER A 14 -16.82 -2.08 -2.85
N GLY A 15 -15.98 -1.93 -3.87
CA GLY A 15 -16.39 -1.55 -5.23
C GLY A 15 -16.62 -2.77 -6.13
N GLN A 16 -16.88 -2.54 -7.42
CA GLN A 16 -16.90 -3.61 -8.42
C GLN A 16 -15.47 -4.11 -8.67
N GLY A 17 -15.07 -5.16 -7.95
CA GLY A 17 -13.77 -5.81 -8.15
C GLY A 17 -12.58 -5.07 -7.53
N CYS A 18 -12.82 -4.10 -6.66
CA CYS A 18 -11.79 -3.36 -5.93
C CYS A 18 -12.28 -2.96 -4.54
N VAL A 19 -11.36 -2.50 -3.69
CA VAL A 19 -11.68 -1.79 -2.45
C VAL A 19 -11.29 -0.34 -2.63
N LEU A 20 -12.23 0.57 -2.34
CA LEU A 20 -12.00 2.02 -2.34
C LEU A 20 -11.78 2.49 -0.92
N PHE A 21 -10.80 3.37 -0.73
CA PHE A 21 -10.44 3.93 0.57
C PHE A 21 -9.79 5.30 0.37
N GLU A 22 -9.57 6.05 1.44
CA GLU A 22 -8.87 7.33 1.39
C GLU A 22 -7.62 7.27 2.27
N VAL A 23 -6.61 8.04 1.90
CA VAL A 23 -5.40 8.28 2.71
C VAL A 23 -5.17 9.77 2.83
N GLU A 24 -4.79 10.24 4.00
CA GLU A 24 -4.39 11.63 4.18
C GLU A 24 -2.88 11.76 3.96
N ASN A 25 -2.48 12.67 3.07
CA ASN A 25 -1.09 13.00 2.79
C ASN A 25 -0.91 14.51 2.82
N GLN A 26 -0.09 15.02 3.74
CA GLN A 26 0.17 16.46 3.91
C GLN A 26 -1.11 17.30 4.10
N GLY A 27 -2.14 16.73 4.76
CA GLY A 27 -3.43 17.39 4.97
C GLY A 27 -4.40 17.31 3.79
N GLU A 28 -4.03 16.63 2.70
CA GLU A 28 -4.91 16.36 1.57
C GLU A 28 -5.42 14.91 1.61
N ALA A 29 -6.74 14.73 1.49
CA ALA A 29 -7.35 13.42 1.36
C ALA A 29 -7.24 12.93 -0.09
N VAL A 30 -6.53 11.81 -0.28
CA VAL A 30 -6.36 11.17 -1.59
C VAL A 30 -7.20 9.92 -1.67
N ALA A 31 -8.14 9.91 -2.62
CA ALA A 31 -8.92 8.74 -2.95
C ALA A 31 -8.02 7.65 -3.54
N CYS A 32 -8.10 6.45 -3.00
CA CYS A 32 -7.32 5.29 -3.38
C CYS A 32 -8.23 4.12 -3.75
N SER A 33 -7.71 3.25 -4.61
CA SER A 33 -8.34 1.97 -4.91
C SER A 33 -7.30 0.88 -5.00
N VAL A 34 -7.64 -0.31 -4.52
CA VAL A 34 -6.83 -1.52 -4.69
C VAL A 34 -7.69 -2.61 -5.32
N SER A 35 -7.18 -3.26 -6.36
CA SER A 35 -7.95 -4.28 -7.08
C SER A 35 -8.09 -5.57 -6.25
N ARG A 36 -9.14 -6.34 -6.51
CA ARG A 36 -9.32 -7.68 -5.93
C ARG A 36 -8.14 -8.58 -6.25
N ALA A 37 -7.65 -8.54 -7.49
CA ALA A 37 -6.49 -9.32 -7.91
C ALA A 37 -5.26 -8.99 -7.05
N ALA A 38 -4.98 -7.71 -6.83
CA ALA A 38 -3.87 -7.26 -5.99
C ALA A 38 -3.97 -7.78 -4.55
N ILE A 39 -5.16 -7.68 -3.93
CA ILE A 39 -5.38 -8.21 -2.58
C ILE A 39 -5.20 -9.74 -2.55
N GLN A 40 -5.75 -10.46 -3.54
CA GLN A 40 -5.69 -11.93 -3.57
C GLN A 40 -4.28 -12.46 -3.86
N ASP A 41 -3.56 -11.80 -4.77
CA ASP A 41 -2.17 -12.16 -5.08
C ASP A 41 -1.28 -11.92 -3.87
N ALA A 42 -1.39 -10.75 -3.23
CA ALA A 42 -0.53 -10.38 -2.12
C ALA A 42 -0.88 -11.07 -0.78
N SER A 43 -2.13 -11.52 -0.60
CA SER A 43 -2.57 -12.33 0.55
C SER A 43 -2.37 -13.84 0.35
N GLY A 44 -2.06 -14.28 -0.88
CA GLY A 44 -2.07 -15.70 -1.25
C GLY A 44 -3.46 -16.36 -1.19
N CYS A 45 -4.52 -15.60 -0.92
CA CYS A 45 -5.86 -16.12 -0.67
C CYS A 45 -6.83 -15.75 -1.78
N ARG A 46 -7.01 -16.65 -2.75
CA ARG A 46 -7.96 -16.50 -3.87
C ARG A 46 -9.38 -16.91 -3.48
N THR A 47 -9.97 -16.28 -2.46
CA THR A 47 -11.36 -16.56 -2.09
C THR A 47 -12.32 -15.70 -2.92
N GLY A 48 -13.38 -16.32 -3.47
CA GLY A 48 -14.38 -15.64 -4.31
C GLY A 48 -15.51 -14.96 -3.54
N LEU A 49 -15.49 -15.03 -2.20
CA LEU A 49 -16.57 -14.54 -1.36
C LEU A 49 -16.52 -13.00 -1.25
N PRO A 50 -17.61 -12.28 -1.58
CA PRO A 50 -17.64 -10.81 -1.53
C PRO A 50 -17.25 -10.23 -0.16
N GLY A 51 -17.66 -10.88 0.93
CA GLY A 51 -17.32 -10.47 2.30
C GLY A 51 -15.86 -10.74 2.68
N ALA A 52 -15.19 -11.68 2.01
CA ALA A 52 -13.80 -12.00 2.30
C ALA A 52 -12.84 -10.92 1.79
N LEU A 53 -13.21 -10.16 0.75
CA LEU A 53 -12.34 -9.14 0.18
C LEU A 53 -12.04 -8.00 1.17
N LEU A 54 -13.04 -7.51 1.89
CA LEU A 54 -12.85 -6.44 2.87
C LEU A 54 -12.04 -6.94 4.08
N ALA A 55 -12.26 -8.19 4.50
CA ALA A 55 -11.49 -8.82 5.56
C ALA A 55 -10.01 -9.01 5.16
N GLN A 56 -9.75 -9.44 3.93
CA GLN A 56 -8.39 -9.52 3.38
C GLN A 56 -7.74 -8.13 3.26
N PHE A 57 -8.51 -7.12 2.85
CA PHE A 57 -8.03 -5.74 2.85
C PHE A 57 -7.60 -5.29 4.25
N VAL A 58 -8.43 -5.52 5.28
CA VAL A 58 -8.10 -5.17 6.68
C VAL A 58 -6.85 -5.93 7.15
N HIS A 59 -6.72 -7.20 6.80
CA HIS A 59 -5.51 -7.98 7.14
C HIS A 59 -4.24 -7.44 6.45
N MET A 60 -4.39 -6.89 5.25
CA MET A 60 -3.30 -6.34 4.44
C MET A 60 -3.12 -4.83 4.58
N GLN A 61 -3.86 -4.22 5.50
CA GLN A 61 -4.02 -2.77 5.59
C GLN A 61 -2.67 -2.04 5.62
N ASP A 62 -1.74 -2.49 6.46
CA ASP A 62 -0.42 -1.86 6.61
C ASP A 62 0.40 -1.89 5.31
N ARG A 63 0.37 -3.01 4.58
CA ARG A 63 1.08 -3.15 3.29
C ARG A 63 0.46 -2.26 2.22
N ILE A 64 -0.87 -2.23 2.14
CA ILE A 64 -1.60 -1.39 1.19
C ILE A 64 -1.37 0.10 1.47
N MET A 65 -1.33 0.49 2.75
CA MET A 65 -1.03 1.86 3.17
C MET A 65 0.41 2.26 2.83
N LEU A 66 1.38 1.38 3.09
CA LEU A 66 2.78 1.62 2.74
C LEU A 66 2.94 1.84 1.23
N ALA A 67 2.30 0.99 0.41
CA ALA A 67 2.27 1.12 -1.04
C ALA A 67 1.65 2.47 -1.48
N ALA A 68 0.52 2.85 -0.89
CA ALA A 68 -0.13 4.14 -1.17
C ALA A 68 0.82 5.32 -0.90
N LEU A 69 1.51 5.31 0.25
CA LEU A 69 2.48 6.34 0.62
C LEU A 69 3.68 6.39 -0.34
N GLN A 70 4.24 5.23 -0.71
CA GLN A 70 5.38 5.17 -1.63
C GLN A 70 5.02 5.75 -3.00
N LYS A 71 3.83 5.43 -3.52
CA LYS A 71 3.33 6.00 -4.79
C LYS A 71 3.06 7.50 -4.69
N LEU A 72 2.54 7.96 -3.56
CA LEU A 72 2.31 9.39 -3.32
C LEU A 72 3.61 10.18 -3.28
N ARG A 73 4.65 9.65 -2.63
CA ARG A 73 5.98 10.28 -2.63
C ARG A 73 6.62 10.33 -4.02
N SER A 74 6.32 9.35 -4.86
CA SER A 74 6.88 9.24 -6.21
C SER A 74 6.13 10.08 -7.26
N ARG A 75 4.96 10.65 -6.93
CA ARG A 75 4.14 11.47 -7.84
C ARG A 75 4.10 12.92 -7.38
N SER A 76 4.40 13.83 -8.31
CA SER A 76 4.36 15.28 -8.05
C SER A 76 2.93 15.87 -7.98
N ALA A 77 1.93 15.17 -8.51
CA ALA A 77 0.51 15.51 -8.37
C ALA A 77 -0.34 14.28 -8.70
N VAL A 78 -1.29 13.93 -7.83
CA VAL A 78 -2.30 12.90 -8.12
C VAL A 78 -3.61 13.60 -8.46
N THR A 79 -3.95 13.68 -9.74
CA THR A 79 -5.29 14.10 -10.16
C THR A 79 -6.17 12.86 -10.25
N GLY A 80 -7.11 12.68 -9.32
CA GLY A 80 -8.07 11.57 -9.31
C GLY A 80 -7.72 10.44 -8.35
N VAL A 81 -8.17 9.22 -8.67
CA VAL A 81 -8.01 8.04 -7.80
C VAL A 81 -6.62 7.42 -7.97
N LEU A 82 -5.91 7.21 -6.85
CA LEU A 82 -4.67 6.47 -6.81
C LEU A 82 -4.95 4.96 -6.88
N HIS A 83 -4.56 4.32 -7.98
CA HIS A 83 -4.71 2.88 -8.15
C HIS A 83 -3.46 2.12 -7.63
N ILE A 84 -3.69 1.17 -6.72
CA ILE A 84 -2.71 0.24 -6.17
C ILE A 84 -2.88 -1.11 -6.87
N TRP A 85 -1.78 -1.61 -7.43
CA TRP A 85 -1.67 -2.83 -8.22
C TRP A 85 -0.91 -3.90 -7.45
N SER A 86 -0.96 -5.15 -7.94
CA SER A 86 -0.25 -6.27 -7.29
C SER A 86 1.23 -5.97 -7.09
N SER A 87 1.89 -5.35 -8.07
CA SER A 87 3.31 -4.99 -7.99
C SER A 87 3.66 -3.90 -6.98
N ASP A 88 2.70 -3.08 -6.58
CA ASP A 88 2.92 -2.12 -5.49
C ASP A 88 2.89 -2.80 -4.12
N LEU A 89 2.35 -4.02 -4.03
CA LEU A 89 2.26 -4.82 -2.81
C LEU A 89 3.36 -5.88 -2.72
N GLU A 90 4.13 -6.10 -3.79
CA GLU A 90 5.31 -6.95 -3.78
C GLU A 90 6.32 -6.33 -2.81
N GLU A 91 6.78 -7.14 -1.85
CA GLU A 91 7.83 -6.69 -0.92
C GLU A 91 9.10 -6.56 -1.76
N GLU A 92 9.61 -5.33 -1.93
CA GLU A 92 10.94 -5.17 -2.51
C GLU A 92 11.90 -6.03 -1.67
N PRO A 93 12.70 -6.92 -2.28
CA PRO A 93 13.70 -7.65 -1.53
C PRO A 93 14.59 -6.60 -0.87
N MET A 94 14.52 -6.52 0.45
CA MET A 94 15.32 -5.61 1.26
C MET A 94 16.75 -5.69 0.73
N ALA A 95 17.21 -4.63 0.06
CA ALA A 95 18.54 -4.62 -0.54
C ALA A 95 19.52 -5.02 0.57
N PRO A 96 20.37 -6.05 0.35
CA PRO A 96 21.25 -6.52 1.40
C PRO A 96 22.09 -5.32 1.83
N VAL A 97 21.94 -4.93 3.09
CA VAL A 97 22.80 -3.95 3.74
C VAL A 97 24.22 -4.36 3.43
N GLN A 98 24.92 -3.54 2.63
CA GLN A 98 26.32 -3.80 2.31
C GLN A 98 27.05 -3.90 3.65
N ALA A 99 27.48 -5.12 3.98
CA ALA A 99 28.40 -5.35 5.07
C ALA A 99 29.66 -4.53 4.75
N ALA A 100 29.81 -3.38 5.39
CA ALA A 100 31.05 -2.65 5.39
C ALA A 100 32.07 -3.57 6.07
N ALA A 101 32.91 -4.23 5.26
CA ALA A 101 34.06 -4.95 5.74
C ALA A 101 35.00 -3.94 6.43
N PRO A 102 35.32 -4.09 7.72
CA PRO A 102 36.45 -3.38 8.27
C PRO A 102 37.71 -4.03 7.68
N GLY A 103 38.47 -3.22 6.95
CA GLY A 103 39.70 -3.62 6.29
C GLY A 103 40.70 -4.26 7.23
N VAL A 104 41.46 -5.20 6.69
CA VAL A 104 42.70 -5.72 7.28
C VAL A 104 43.79 -4.66 7.10
N PRO A 105 44.47 -4.19 8.15
CA PRO A 105 45.83 -3.70 8.03
C PRO A 105 46.82 -4.84 8.33
N SER A 106 47.87 -4.87 7.52
CA SER A 106 49.02 -5.78 7.54
C SER A 106 49.83 -5.77 8.83
#